data_AF-A0A2R6NXJ8-F1
#
_entry.id   AF-A0A2R6NXJ8-F1
#
_cell.length_a   1.000
_cell.length_b   1.000
_cell.length_c   1.000
_cell.angle_alpha   90.00
_cell.angle_beta   90.00
_cell.angle_gamma   90.00
#
_symmetry.space_group_name_H-M   'P 1'
#
loop_
_entity.id
_entity.type
_entity.pdbx_description
1 polymer ?
#
loop_
_entity_poly.entity_id
_entity_poly.type
_entity_poly.pdbx_seq_one_letter_code
_entity_poly.pdbx_strand_id
1 'polypeptide(L)'
;MVVASTLAFLAVNDKLDKDGQGTRKGELVEMAVENEKRVGVNSGGMDQAASVISLPTSALYISFFPVLHAESILLPITRTVPRAVFVCANSLVVSDKVVGAKTRYNLRVVEVLVAARILARLLSLSFISGAPASKPTLREILGAYINARIRIPGSEVLETNEVRGQASPALSVEQLEEGLGRLLGECEVLRASKLVGRVGGEEGLTMEEMVEASGLSKEVFEEVYLSWVDVEATHFQLYKRAKHVFSEALRVLQFRKLCLSVSGSSEEGDLPESTLKDLGALMDASQESCSELFECSCPELNRLTTIAREAGAYGSRLTGAGWGGCTVSLVAENDVEGFISRVKAAYPPYRDLEGERLSEVIFATKPSGGAFGTAIS
;
A
#
# COMPACT_ATOMS: atom_id res chain seq x y z
N MET A 1 12.71 13.10 -4.69
CA MET A 1 13.16 14.13 -5.65
C MET A 1 12.03 14.64 -6.55
N VAL A 2 11.17 13.80 -7.12
CA VAL A 2 10.14 14.22 -8.10
C VAL A 2 9.23 15.35 -7.60
N VAL A 3 8.69 15.26 -6.38
CA VAL A 3 7.84 16.32 -5.80
C VAL A 3 8.59 17.64 -5.66
N ALA A 4 9.81 17.63 -5.13
CA ALA A 4 10.61 18.83 -4.94
C ALA A 4 10.97 19.49 -6.28
N SER A 5 11.35 18.71 -7.29
CA SER A 5 11.64 19.25 -8.64
C SER A 5 10.40 19.82 -9.31
N THR A 6 9.23 19.17 -9.18
CA THR A 6 7.96 19.68 -9.71
C THR A 6 7.56 20.98 -9.00
N LEU A 7 7.67 21.02 -7.67
CA LEU A 7 7.37 22.21 -6.87
C LEU A 7 8.30 23.37 -7.22
N ALA A 8 9.61 23.13 -7.38
CA ALA A 8 10.57 24.13 -7.81
C ALA A 8 10.26 24.66 -9.22
N PHE A 9 9.90 23.78 -10.16
CA PHE A 9 9.48 24.17 -11.50
C PHE A 9 8.25 25.08 -11.47
N LEU A 10 7.22 24.73 -10.68
CA LEU A 10 6.03 25.56 -10.51
C LEU A 10 6.35 26.91 -9.87
N ALA A 11 7.25 26.92 -8.88
CA ALA A 11 7.71 28.15 -8.22
C ALA A 11 8.40 29.11 -9.20
N VAL A 12 9.35 28.61 -9.99
CA VAL A 12 10.10 29.41 -10.96
C VAL A 12 9.21 29.96 -12.07
N ASN A 13 8.14 29.25 -12.44
CA ASN A 13 7.20 29.66 -13.49
C ASN A 13 5.99 30.43 -12.95
N ASP A 14 6.01 30.83 -11.68
CA ASP A 14 4.94 31.58 -11.03
C ASP A 14 3.57 30.91 -11.09
N LYS A 15 3.58 29.57 -10.95
CA LYS A 15 2.39 28.70 -10.99
C LYS A 15 1.96 28.19 -9.61
N LEU A 16 2.66 28.52 -8.54
CA LEU A 16 2.21 28.18 -7.19
C LEU A 16 0.92 28.93 -6.86
N ASP A 17 0.11 28.34 -5.98
CA ASP A 17 -1.13 28.96 -5.53
C ASP A 17 -0.87 30.32 -4.86
N LYS A 18 -1.17 31.38 -5.62
CA LYS A 18 -1.24 32.76 -5.17
C LYS A 18 -2.71 33.17 -5.33
N ASP A 19 -3.36 33.48 -4.22
CA ASP A 19 -4.74 33.98 -4.18
C ASP A 19 -5.81 33.03 -4.79
N GLY A 20 -5.59 31.71 -4.73
CA GLY A 20 -6.55 30.70 -5.20
C GLY A 20 -6.53 30.46 -6.71
N GLN A 21 -5.57 31.04 -7.43
CA GLN A 21 -5.45 30.95 -8.90
C GLN A 21 -4.27 30.10 -9.38
N GLY A 22 -3.51 29.46 -8.48
CA GLY A 22 -2.38 28.61 -8.86
C GLY A 22 -2.59 27.12 -8.56
N THR A 23 -1.52 26.34 -8.72
CA THR A 23 -1.56 24.89 -8.63
C THR A 23 -1.94 24.41 -7.23
N ARG A 24 -3.00 23.61 -7.16
CA ARG A 24 -3.46 22.99 -5.92
C ARG A 24 -2.56 21.81 -5.52
N LYS A 25 -2.55 21.45 -4.23
CA LYS A 25 -1.81 20.28 -3.73
C LYS A 25 -2.16 18.99 -4.48
N GLY A 26 -3.44 18.75 -4.80
CA GLY A 26 -3.86 17.57 -5.58
C GLY A 26 -3.26 17.52 -6.99
N GLU A 27 -3.25 18.64 -7.69
CA GLU A 27 -2.66 18.77 -9.04
C GLU A 27 -1.13 18.53 -9.01
N LEU A 28 -0.45 19.03 -7.96
CA LEU A 28 0.97 18.75 -7.75
C LEU A 28 1.24 17.25 -7.57
N VAL A 29 0.38 16.55 -6.81
CA VAL A 29 0.49 15.10 -6.63
C VAL A 29 0.31 14.40 -7.97
N GLU A 30 -0.74 14.71 -8.73
CA GLU A 30 -1.02 14.10 -10.04
C GLU A 30 0.15 14.31 -11.02
N MET A 31 0.70 15.52 -11.11
CA MET A 31 1.87 15.81 -11.94
C MET A 31 3.10 15.01 -11.49
N ALA A 32 3.35 14.91 -10.18
CA ALA A 32 4.48 14.17 -9.65
C ALA A 32 4.35 12.66 -9.92
N VAL A 33 3.14 12.10 -9.82
CA VAL A 33 2.88 10.69 -10.16
C VAL A 33 3.16 10.40 -11.62
N GLU A 34 2.66 11.25 -12.53
CA GLU A 34 2.88 11.06 -13.96
C GLU A 34 4.36 11.17 -14.35
N ASN A 35 5.11 12.04 -13.68
CA ASN A 35 6.55 12.18 -13.90
C ASN A 35 7.35 10.96 -13.43
N GLU A 36 6.92 10.21 -12.42
CA GLU A 36 7.65 9.01 -11.96
C GLU A 36 7.53 7.84 -12.95
N LYS A 37 6.41 7.73 -13.68
CA LYS A 37 6.26 6.73 -14.75
C LYS A 37 7.32 6.91 -15.85
N ARG A 38 7.75 8.16 -16.10
CA ARG A 38 8.76 8.49 -17.12
C ARG A 38 10.15 7.96 -16.78
N VAL A 39 10.42 7.63 -15.52
CA VAL A 39 11.70 7.02 -15.09
C VAL A 39 11.64 5.49 -15.05
N GLY A 40 10.60 4.88 -15.64
CA GLY A 40 10.48 3.43 -15.81
C GLY A 40 9.90 2.69 -14.60
N VAL A 41 9.38 3.42 -13.60
CA VAL A 41 8.72 2.84 -12.42
C VAL A 41 7.24 3.19 -12.45
N ASN A 42 6.38 2.17 -12.57
CA ASN A 42 4.93 2.33 -12.55
C ASN A 42 4.39 2.41 -11.11
N SER A 43 4.89 3.38 -10.34
CA SER A 43 4.48 3.61 -8.95
C SER A 43 3.05 4.13 -8.84
N GLY A 44 2.46 3.93 -7.66
CA GLY A 44 1.19 4.58 -7.28
C GLY A 44 1.39 6.05 -6.88
N GLY A 45 0.35 6.65 -6.30
CA GLY A 45 0.36 8.05 -5.86
C GLY A 45 0.68 8.30 -4.39
N MET A 46 1.03 7.26 -3.63
CA MET A 46 1.17 7.35 -2.17
C MET A 46 2.34 8.23 -1.74
N ASP A 47 3.53 8.00 -2.28
CA ASP A 47 4.75 8.69 -1.86
C ASP A 47 4.67 10.20 -2.14
N GLN A 48 4.08 10.56 -3.28
CA GLN A 48 3.89 11.94 -3.72
C GLN A 48 2.78 12.61 -2.91
N ALA A 49 1.65 11.93 -2.68
CA ALA A 49 0.57 12.42 -1.83
C ALA A 49 1.04 12.67 -0.39
N ALA A 50 1.75 11.71 0.21
CA ALA A 50 2.34 11.87 1.53
C ALA A 50 3.33 13.04 1.58
N SER A 51 4.22 13.13 0.59
CA SER A 51 5.19 14.22 0.52
C SER A 51 4.55 15.61 0.36
N VAL A 52 3.33 15.75 -0.15
CA VAL A 52 2.68 17.06 -0.40
C VAL A 52 1.64 17.42 0.66
N ILE A 53 0.87 16.44 1.13
CA ILE A 53 -0.36 16.66 1.89
C ILE A 53 -0.14 16.54 3.40
N SER A 54 0.95 15.92 3.85
CA SER A 54 1.15 15.58 5.27
C SER A 54 1.06 16.80 6.18
N LEU A 55 0.41 16.61 7.34
CA LEU A 55 0.37 17.58 8.42
C LEU A 55 1.16 17.02 9.61
N PRO A 56 1.80 17.90 10.41
CA PRO A 56 2.41 17.47 11.66
C PRO A 56 1.39 16.73 12.54
N THR A 57 1.87 15.74 13.30
CA THR A 57 1.08 14.99 14.31
C THR A 57 -0.03 14.06 13.79
N SER A 58 -0.28 14.00 12.48
CA SER A 58 -1.26 13.08 11.88
C SER A 58 -0.64 12.16 10.82
N ALA A 59 -1.14 10.94 10.73
CA ALA A 59 -1.00 10.12 9.53
C ALA A 59 -2.00 10.61 8.45
N LEU A 60 -1.85 10.11 7.22
CA LEU A 60 -2.79 10.38 6.14
C LEU A 60 -3.53 9.11 5.72
N TYR A 61 -4.85 9.18 5.66
CA TYR A 61 -5.65 8.22 4.93
C TYR A 61 -5.84 8.74 3.50
N ILE A 62 -5.25 8.06 2.53
CA ILE A 62 -5.22 8.49 1.12
C ILE A 62 -6.03 7.51 0.29
N SER A 63 -7.07 8.00 -0.38
CA SER A 63 -7.79 7.27 -1.42
C SER A 63 -7.40 7.79 -2.80
N PHE A 64 -7.21 6.88 -3.75
CA PHE A 64 -6.94 7.22 -5.16
C PHE A 64 -8.15 6.97 -6.06
N PHE A 65 -9.27 6.52 -5.49
CA PHE A 65 -10.43 6.09 -6.24
C PHE A 65 -11.74 6.49 -5.51
N PRO A 66 -12.74 7.02 -6.24
CA PRO A 66 -12.71 7.30 -7.68
C PRO A 66 -11.82 8.49 -8.06
N VAL A 67 -11.55 9.40 -7.12
CA VAL A 67 -10.64 10.55 -7.24
C VAL A 67 -9.67 10.59 -6.06
N LEU A 68 -8.57 11.34 -6.19
CA LEU A 68 -7.62 11.54 -5.11
C LEU A 68 -8.29 12.28 -3.94
N HIS A 69 -8.28 11.66 -2.76
CA HIS A 69 -8.73 12.23 -1.51
C HIS A 69 -7.72 11.91 -0.41
N ALA A 70 -7.46 12.85 0.49
CA ALA A 70 -6.58 12.66 1.61
C ALA A 70 -7.20 13.26 2.88
N GLU A 71 -7.23 12.47 3.94
CA GLU A 71 -7.77 12.83 5.25
C GLU A 71 -6.66 12.67 6.29
N SER A 72 -6.58 13.62 7.24
CA SER A 72 -5.68 13.49 8.38
C SER A 72 -6.26 12.56 9.44
N ILE A 73 -5.48 11.56 9.83
CA ILE A 73 -5.81 10.60 10.88
C ILE A 73 -4.89 10.85 12.06
N LEU A 74 -5.44 11.29 13.19
CA LEU A 74 -4.70 11.40 14.43
C LEU A 74 -4.32 10.00 14.92
N LEU A 75 -3.05 9.81 15.24
CA LEU A 75 -2.56 8.56 15.78
C LEU A 75 -2.75 8.56 17.31
N PRO A 76 -3.22 7.46 17.91
CA PRO A 76 -3.41 7.40 19.37
C PRO A 76 -2.11 7.36 20.17
N ILE A 77 -0.97 7.21 19.51
CA ILE A 77 0.35 6.96 20.10
C ILE A 77 0.81 8.04 21.10
N THR A 78 0.28 9.26 21.02
CA THR A 78 0.59 10.33 21.97
C THR A 78 -0.28 10.31 23.24
N ARG A 79 -1.40 9.59 23.19
CA ARG A 79 -2.36 9.41 24.28
C ARG A 79 -2.27 8.05 24.96
N THR A 80 -1.55 7.09 24.38
CA THR A 80 -1.37 5.79 25.02
C THR A 80 -0.44 5.89 26.23
N VAL A 81 -0.61 4.98 27.19
CA VAL A 81 0.32 4.76 28.30
C VAL A 81 0.88 3.33 28.22
N PRO A 82 2.17 3.15 27.87
CA PRO A 82 3.13 4.20 27.53
C PRO A 82 2.80 4.89 26.20
N ARG A 83 3.34 6.10 26.01
CA ARG A 83 3.33 6.77 24.71
C ARG A 83 4.18 5.97 23.72
N ALA A 84 3.91 6.11 22.44
CA ALA A 84 4.65 5.41 21.40
C ALA A 84 5.13 6.33 20.28
N VAL A 85 6.11 5.83 19.56
CA VAL A 85 6.74 6.46 18.40
C VAL A 85 7.06 5.38 17.36
N PHE A 86 7.22 5.78 16.10
CA PHE A 86 7.72 4.86 15.08
C PHE A 86 9.24 4.94 15.02
N VAL A 87 9.90 3.79 14.94
CA VAL A 87 11.34 3.70 14.66
C VAL A 87 11.51 3.14 13.26
N CYS A 88 12.22 3.87 12.41
CA CYS A 88 12.63 3.41 11.08
C CYS A 88 13.99 2.74 11.19
N ALA A 89 14.18 1.59 10.56
CA ALA A 89 15.46 0.90 10.49
C ALA A 89 15.75 0.41 9.07
N ASN A 90 16.93 0.72 8.53
CA ASN A 90 17.36 0.36 7.19
C ASN A 90 18.09 -0.98 7.17
N SER A 91 17.60 -1.95 6.39
CA SER A 91 18.25 -3.26 6.23
C SER A 91 19.66 -3.20 5.62
N LEU A 92 20.08 -2.05 5.09
CA LEU A 92 21.32 -1.87 4.32
C LEU A 92 21.37 -2.68 3.01
N VAL A 93 20.26 -3.31 2.64
CA VAL A 93 20.06 -3.94 1.33
C VAL A 93 19.43 -2.90 0.41
N VAL A 94 20.11 -2.61 -0.70
CA VAL A 94 19.60 -1.66 -1.69
C VAL A 94 18.39 -2.28 -2.41
N SER A 95 17.23 -1.62 -2.27
CA SER A 95 16.04 -1.91 -3.07
C SER A 95 16.14 -1.20 -4.41
N ASP A 96 16.81 -1.84 -5.38
CA ASP A 96 16.86 -1.34 -6.75
C ASP A 96 15.57 -1.70 -7.51
N LYS A 97 14.66 -0.73 -7.58
CA LYS A 97 13.36 -0.90 -8.24
C LYS A 97 13.48 -1.19 -9.73
N VAL A 98 14.56 -0.76 -10.40
CA VAL A 98 14.71 -0.84 -11.86
C VAL A 98 15.38 -2.16 -12.25
N VAL A 99 16.50 -2.52 -11.63
CA VAL A 99 17.29 -3.71 -11.99
C VAL A 99 16.50 -5.00 -11.82
N GLY A 100 15.65 -5.07 -10.79
CA GLY A 100 14.80 -6.23 -10.51
C GLY A 100 13.38 -6.12 -11.08
N ALA A 101 13.04 -5.06 -11.82
CA ALA A 101 11.64 -4.74 -12.12
C ALA A 101 10.89 -5.91 -12.77
N LYS A 102 11.49 -6.55 -13.78
CA LYS A 102 10.90 -7.65 -14.57
C LYS A 102 10.54 -8.90 -13.76
N THR A 103 11.24 -9.19 -12.66
CA THR A 103 10.97 -10.35 -11.79
C THR A 103 10.35 -9.95 -10.45
N ARG A 104 10.24 -8.64 -10.17
CA ARG A 104 9.75 -8.08 -8.90
C ARG A 104 8.61 -7.10 -9.14
N TYR A 105 8.90 -5.80 -9.15
CA TYR A 105 7.88 -4.76 -9.13
C TYR A 105 6.89 -4.85 -10.29
N ASN A 106 7.40 -4.89 -11.53
CA ASN A 106 6.55 -4.96 -12.73
C ASN A 106 5.80 -6.28 -12.83
N LEU A 107 6.44 -7.39 -12.43
CA LEU A 107 5.78 -8.69 -12.35
C LEU A 107 4.56 -8.63 -11.43
N ARG A 108 4.68 -8.04 -10.24
CA ARG A 108 3.55 -7.88 -9.31
C ARG A 108 2.41 -7.05 -9.91
N VAL A 109 2.75 -5.99 -10.65
CA VAL A 109 1.76 -5.16 -11.35
C VAL A 109 0.98 -5.99 -12.39
N VAL A 110 1.68 -6.77 -13.22
CA VAL A 110 1.02 -7.66 -14.20
C VAL A 110 0.17 -8.70 -13.50
N GLU A 111 0.69 -9.37 -12.45
CA GLU A 111 -0.05 -10.37 -11.69
C GLU A 111 -1.37 -9.81 -11.13
N VAL A 112 -1.38 -8.63 -10.51
CA VAL A 112 -2.62 -8.06 -9.95
C VAL A 112 -3.62 -7.61 -11.02
N LEU A 113 -3.14 -7.09 -12.16
CA LEU A 113 -4.00 -6.64 -13.26
C LEU A 113 -4.67 -7.83 -13.96
N VAL A 114 -3.93 -8.92 -14.17
CA VAL A 114 -4.49 -10.13 -14.76
C VAL A 114 -5.40 -10.85 -13.77
N ALA A 115 -5.01 -10.91 -12.48
CA ALA A 115 -5.87 -11.45 -11.42
C ALA A 115 -7.23 -10.73 -11.36
N ALA A 116 -7.24 -9.40 -11.47
CA ALA A 116 -8.46 -8.61 -11.50
C ALA A 116 -9.38 -9.01 -12.66
N ARG A 117 -8.84 -9.14 -13.88
CA ARG A 117 -9.60 -9.57 -15.05
C ARG A 117 -10.17 -10.97 -14.89
N ILE A 118 -9.35 -11.94 -14.50
CA ILE A 118 -9.79 -13.34 -14.32
C ILE A 118 -10.85 -13.42 -13.23
N LEU A 119 -10.62 -12.78 -12.08
CA LEU A 119 -11.57 -12.80 -10.97
C LEU A 119 -12.94 -12.26 -11.40
N ALA A 120 -12.95 -11.15 -12.14
CA ALA A 120 -14.19 -10.55 -12.56
C ALA A 120 -14.93 -11.34 -13.66
N ARG A 121 -14.20 -12.09 -14.51
CA ARG A 121 -14.79 -13.11 -15.38
C ARG A 121 -15.43 -14.25 -14.57
N LEU A 122 -14.71 -14.82 -13.61
CA LEU A 122 -15.19 -15.92 -12.77
C LEU A 122 -16.39 -15.52 -11.89
N LEU A 123 -16.45 -14.25 -11.50
CA LEU A 123 -17.56 -13.68 -10.74
C LEU A 123 -18.68 -13.12 -11.64
N SER A 124 -18.58 -13.27 -12.96
CA SER A 124 -19.57 -12.81 -13.94
C SER A 124 -19.92 -11.32 -13.81
N LEU A 125 -18.92 -10.46 -13.58
CA LEU A 125 -19.12 -9.01 -13.47
C LEU A 125 -19.28 -8.38 -14.86
N SER A 126 -20.39 -7.68 -15.08
CA SER A 126 -20.91 -7.30 -16.40
C SER A 126 -20.05 -6.33 -17.20
N PHE A 127 -19.23 -5.49 -16.54
CA PHE A 127 -18.49 -4.41 -17.21
C PHE A 127 -17.28 -4.87 -18.05
N ILE A 128 -16.83 -6.12 -17.89
CA ILE A 128 -15.68 -6.65 -18.65
C ILE A 128 -16.09 -7.25 -19.99
N SER A 129 -17.33 -7.75 -20.09
CA SER A 129 -17.83 -8.42 -21.30
C SER A 129 -17.91 -7.49 -22.53
N GLY A 130 -17.98 -6.17 -22.31
CA GLY A 130 -18.08 -5.17 -23.39
C GLY A 130 -16.76 -4.53 -23.82
N ALA A 131 -15.64 -4.77 -23.12
CA ALA A 131 -14.38 -4.08 -23.36
C ALA A 131 -13.17 -5.02 -23.25
N PRO A 132 -12.86 -5.80 -24.32
CA PRO A 132 -11.77 -6.79 -24.29
C PRO A 132 -10.40 -6.18 -23.94
N ALA A 133 -10.12 -4.96 -24.41
CA ALA A 133 -8.87 -4.25 -24.15
C ALA A 133 -8.78 -3.57 -22.77
N SER A 134 -9.82 -3.69 -21.92
CA SER A 134 -9.79 -3.09 -20.59
C SER A 134 -8.82 -3.79 -19.64
N LYS A 135 -8.17 -2.99 -18.78
CA LYS A 135 -7.27 -3.43 -17.69
C LYS A 135 -7.87 -3.08 -16.34
N PRO A 136 -8.90 -3.81 -15.88
CA PRO A 136 -9.50 -3.51 -14.59
C PRO A 136 -8.49 -3.74 -13.47
N THR A 137 -8.56 -2.90 -12.44
CA THR A 137 -7.82 -3.01 -11.19
C THR A 137 -8.63 -3.79 -10.16
N LEU A 138 -7.97 -4.35 -9.15
CA LEU A 138 -8.65 -5.04 -8.04
C LEU A 138 -9.63 -4.11 -7.28
N ARG A 139 -9.37 -2.79 -7.25
CA ARG A 139 -10.29 -1.81 -6.66
C ARG A 139 -11.57 -1.63 -7.47
N GLU A 140 -11.49 -1.67 -8.79
CA GLU A 140 -12.66 -1.66 -9.67
C GLU A 140 -13.45 -2.97 -9.54
N ILE A 141 -12.76 -4.11 -9.37
CA ILE A 141 -13.43 -5.39 -9.08
C ILE A 141 -14.20 -5.33 -7.77
N LEU A 142 -13.59 -4.76 -6.72
CA LEU A 142 -14.27 -4.59 -5.43
C LEU A 142 -15.54 -3.75 -5.57
N GLY A 143 -15.46 -2.60 -6.25
CA GLY A 143 -16.62 -1.72 -6.45
C GLY A 143 -17.74 -2.42 -7.23
N ALA A 144 -17.40 -3.08 -8.33
CA ALA A 144 -18.37 -3.83 -9.12
C ALA A 144 -18.95 -5.04 -8.37
N TYR A 145 -18.15 -5.71 -7.54
CA TYR A 145 -18.61 -6.83 -6.70
C TYR A 145 -19.61 -6.37 -5.64
N ILE A 146 -19.30 -5.28 -4.93
CA ILE A 146 -20.20 -4.70 -3.92
C ILE A 146 -21.53 -4.34 -4.58
N ASN A 147 -21.50 -3.61 -5.70
CA ASN A 147 -22.71 -3.21 -6.43
C ASN A 147 -23.54 -4.40 -6.94
N ALA A 148 -22.88 -5.45 -7.43
CA ALA A 148 -23.56 -6.61 -7.99
C ALA A 148 -24.12 -7.57 -6.92
N ARG A 149 -23.46 -7.71 -5.76
CA ARG A 149 -23.70 -8.83 -4.83
C ARG A 149 -23.97 -8.43 -3.38
N ILE A 150 -23.71 -7.18 -2.98
CA ILE A 150 -23.95 -6.71 -1.61
C ILE A 150 -25.02 -5.62 -1.65
N ARG A 151 -26.26 -6.00 -1.36
CA ARG A 151 -27.32 -5.04 -1.03
C ARG A 151 -27.30 -4.82 0.48
N ILE A 152 -26.79 -3.67 0.92
CA ILE A 152 -26.85 -3.28 2.33
C ILE A 152 -28.26 -2.79 2.65
N PRO A 153 -28.95 -3.34 3.67
CA PRO A 153 -30.25 -2.84 4.11
C PRO A 153 -30.15 -1.35 4.50
N GLY A 154 -30.94 -0.49 3.87
CA GLY A 154 -30.97 0.95 4.14
C GLY A 154 -30.03 1.81 3.28
N SER A 155 -29.25 1.22 2.37
CA SER A 155 -28.54 1.97 1.32
C SER A 155 -29.45 2.15 0.11
N GLU A 156 -29.58 3.38 -0.40
CA GLU A 156 -30.12 3.60 -1.75
C GLU A 156 -29.31 2.77 -2.75
N VAL A 157 -29.99 2.22 -3.76
CA VAL A 157 -29.34 1.52 -4.86
C VAL A 157 -28.37 2.51 -5.49
N LEU A 158 -27.06 2.29 -5.32
CA LEU A 158 -26.08 3.02 -6.12
C LEU A 158 -26.23 2.50 -7.55
N GLU A 159 -27.09 3.17 -8.34
CA GLU A 159 -27.25 2.93 -9.78
C GLU A 159 -25.99 3.32 -10.58
N THR A 160 -24.91 3.74 -9.91
CA THR A 160 -23.66 4.11 -10.57
C THR A 160 -22.49 3.38 -9.93
N ASN A 161 -21.74 2.66 -10.78
CA ASN A 161 -20.42 2.17 -10.41
C ASN A 161 -19.52 3.38 -10.17
N GLU A 162 -18.71 3.35 -9.11
CA GLU A 162 -17.61 4.29 -9.00
C GLU A 162 -16.78 4.22 -10.28
N VAL A 163 -16.64 5.35 -10.98
CA VAL A 163 -15.83 5.44 -12.20
C VAL A 163 -14.59 6.24 -11.86
N ARG A 164 -13.41 5.69 -12.19
CA ARG A 164 -12.13 6.39 -12.00
C ARG A 164 -12.18 7.75 -12.68
N GLY A 165 -11.80 8.80 -11.95
CA GLY A 165 -11.78 10.18 -12.43
C GLY A 165 -13.14 10.89 -12.40
N GLN A 166 -14.21 10.24 -11.94
CA GLN A 166 -15.52 10.88 -11.77
C GLN A 166 -15.86 11.03 -10.29
N ALA A 167 -16.37 12.20 -9.92
CA ALA A 167 -16.94 12.43 -8.60
C ALA A 167 -18.32 11.74 -8.51
N SER A 168 -18.32 10.41 -8.42
CA SER A 168 -19.50 9.59 -8.12
C SER A 168 -19.70 9.49 -6.60
N PRO A 169 -20.87 9.04 -6.09
CA PRO A 169 -20.98 8.70 -4.68
C PRO A 169 -19.96 7.61 -4.35
N ALA A 170 -18.96 7.94 -3.53
CA ALA A 170 -17.93 6.99 -3.13
C ALA A 170 -18.52 5.96 -2.17
N LEU A 171 -18.02 4.72 -2.24
CA LEU A 171 -18.39 3.69 -1.28
C LEU A 171 -17.95 4.11 0.13
N SER A 172 -18.83 3.88 1.12
CA SER A 172 -18.51 4.10 2.53
C SER A 172 -17.41 3.13 3.02
N VAL A 173 -16.77 3.47 4.12
CA VAL A 173 -15.73 2.60 4.72
C VAL A 173 -16.32 1.25 5.11
N GLU A 174 -17.55 1.23 5.63
CA GLU A 174 -18.28 0.01 6.02
C GLU A 174 -18.58 -0.87 4.81
N GLN A 175 -19.00 -0.26 3.68
CA GLN A 175 -19.20 -0.96 2.42
C GLN A 175 -17.90 -1.60 1.92
N LEU A 176 -16.78 -0.88 2.03
CA LEU A 176 -15.47 -1.39 1.64
C LEU A 176 -15.00 -2.52 2.57
N GLU A 177 -15.15 -2.38 3.89
CA GLU A 177 -14.79 -3.43 4.87
C GLU A 177 -15.58 -4.73 4.61
N GLU A 178 -16.90 -4.63 4.45
CA GLU A 178 -17.75 -5.79 4.17
C GLU A 178 -17.42 -6.42 2.81
N GLY A 179 -17.27 -5.57 1.78
CA GLY A 179 -16.91 -6.00 0.43
C GLY A 179 -15.58 -6.75 0.40
N LEU A 180 -14.55 -6.21 1.04
CA LEU A 180 -13.24 -6.85 1.15
C LEU A 180 -13.32 -8.17 1.92
N GLY A 181 -14.07 -8.21 3.02
CA GLY A 181 -14.28 -9.42 3.81
C GLY A 181 -14.89 -10.56 2.99
N ARG A 182 -15.92 -10.28 2.18
CA ARG A 182 -16.53 -11.29 1.29
C ARG A 182 -15.63 -11.64 0.11
N LEU A 183 -15.02 -10.65 -0.54
CA LEU A 183 -14.18 -10.85 -1.71
C LEU A 183 -12.90 -11.64 -1.41
N LEU A 184 -12.40 -11.58 -0.17
CA LEU A 184 -11.31 -12.44 0.30
C LEU A 184 -11.68 -13.93 0.26
N GLY A 185 -12.93 -14.29 0.53
CA GLY A 185 -13.41 -15.68 0.36
C GLY A 185 -13.53 -16.07 -1.11
N GLU A 186 -14.05 -15.16 -1.93
CA GLU A 186 -14.22 -15.37 -3.37
C GLU A 186 -12.87 -15.49 -4.09
N CYS A 187 -11.84 -14.76 -3.66
CA CYS A 187 -10.53 -14.78 -4.33
C CYS A 187 -9.88 -16.18 -4.35
N GLU A 188 -10.33 -17.11 -3.50
CA GLU A 188 -9.91 -18.51 -3.51
C GLU A 188 -10.13 -19.20 -4.86
N VAL A 189 -11.05 -18.70 -5.71
CA VAL A 189 -11.26 -19.21 -7.08
C VAL A 189 -10.04 -18.99 -7.99
N LEU A 190 -9.14 -18.07 -7.65
CA LEU A 190 -7.92 -17.80 -8.42
C LEU A 190 -6.80 -18.82 -8.18
N ARG A 191 -6.96 -19.77 -7.26
CA ARG A 191 -5.95 -20.81 -7.04
C ARG A 191 -5.78 -21.67 -8.28
N ALA A 192 -4.53 -22.01 -8.62
CA ALA A 192 -4.23 -22.90 -9.74
C ALA A 192 -4.97 -24.25 -9.63
N SER A 193 -5.11 -24.78 -8.40
CA SER A 193 -5.88 -26.02 -8.17
C SER A 193 -7.35 -25.92 -8.56
N LYS A 194 -7.96 -24.74 -8.50
CA LYS A 194 -9.36 -24.52 -8.91
C LYS A 194 -9.49 -24.09 -10.37
N LEU A 195 -8.54 -23.32 -10.88
CA LEU A 195 -8.55 -22.82 -12.26
C LEU A 195 -8.21 -23.89 -13.28
N VAL A 196 -7.17 -24.68 -13.01
CA VAL A 196 -6.59 -25.63 -13.98
C VAL A 196 -6.46 -27.04 -13.41
N GLY A 197 -7.07 -27.31 -12.25
CA GLY A 197 -7.09 -28.64 -11.65
C GLY A 197 -5.74 -29.16 -11.15
N ARG A 198 -4.73 -28.29 -11.00
CA ARG A 198 -3.37 -28.69 -10.61
C ARG A 198 -3.33 -29.22 -9.18
N VAL A 199 -2.83 -30.44 -9.02
CA VAL A 199 -2.61 -31.07 -7.71
C VAL A 199 -1.51 -30.33 -6.96
N GLY A 200 -1.78 -29.89 -5.74
CA GLY A 200 -0.81 -29.15 -4.92
C GLY A 200 -0.61 -27.68 -5.34
N GLY A 201 -1.66 -27.02 -5.85
CA GLY A 201 -1.68 -25.68 -6.50
C GLY A 201 -1.12 -24.45 -5.75
N GLU A 202 0.09 -24.57 -5.20
CA GLU A 202 0.97 -23.48 -4.75
C GLU A 202 1.87 -22.96 -5.89
N GLU A 203 2.21 -23.81 -6.86
CA GLU A 203 2.80 -23.37 -8.14
C GLU A 203 1.70 -22.64 -8.92
N GLY A 204 1.81 -21.31 -9.01
CA GLY A 204 0.86 -20.42 -9.71
C GLY A 204 0.69 -20.76 -11.20
N LEU A 205 -0.02 -19.94 -11.97
CA LEU A 205 -0.37 -20.27 -13.37
C LEU A 205 0.82 -20.10 -14.31
N THR A 206 0.93 -20.91 -15.36
CA THR A 206 1.83 -20.62 -16.49
C THR A 206 1.27 -19.45 -17.32
N MET A 207 2.07 -18.91 -18.25
CA MET A 207 1.59 -17.88 -19.18
C MET A 207 0.41 -18.38 -20.02
N GLU A 208 0.47 -19.62 -20.52
CA GLU A 208 -0.58 -20.20 -21.35
C GLU A 208 -1.91 -20.33 -20.58
N GLU A 209 -1.84 -20.85 -19.35
CA GLU A 209 -3.00 -20.98 -18.46
C GLU A 209 -3.58 -19.61 -18.06
N MET A 210 -2.71 -18.62 -17.87
CA MET A 210 -3.13 -17.26 -17.56
C MET A 210 -3.87 -16.61 -18.73
N VAL A 211 -3.38 -16.81 -19.97
CA VAL A 211 -4.06 -16.35 -21.19
C VAL A 211 -5.43 -17.02 -21.32
N GLU A 212 -5.50 -18.35 -21.17
CA GLU A 212 -6.76 -19.09 -21.25
C GLU A 212 -7.77 -18.64 -20.19
N ALA A 213 -7.34 -18.55 -18.93
CA ALA A 213 -8.20 -18.14 -17.82
C ALA A 213 -8.70 -16.69 -17.98
N SER A 214 -7.94 -15.82 -18.66
CA SER A 214 -8.34 -14.43 -18.93
C SER A 214 -9.50 -14.30 -19.92
N GLY A 215 -9.76 -15.34 -20.71
CA GLY A 215 -10.75 -15.34 -21.78
C GLY A 215 -10.39 -14.43 -22.97
N LEU A 216 -9.12 -14.07 -23.14
CA LEU A 216 -8.60 -13.32 -24.29
C LEU A 216 -7.90 -14.24 -25.29
N SER A 217 -7.79 -13.79 -26.55
CA SER A 217 -6.80 -14.38 -27.45
C SER A 217 -5.40 -14.01 -26.99
N LYS A 218 -4.40 -14.79 -27.39
CA LYS A 218 -3.00 -14.56 -27.04
C LYS A 218 -2.53 -13.17 -27.48
N GLU A 219 -2.90 -12.75 -28.68
CA GLU A 219 -2.50 -11.47 -29.28
C GLU A 219 -3.06 -10.31 -28.46
N VAL A 220 -4.35 -10.36 -28.10
CA VAL A 220 -4.98 -9.31 -27.29
C VAL A 220 -4.42 -9.31 -25.87
N PHE A 221 -4.13 -10.48 -25.31
CA PHE A 221 -3.52 -10.56 -23.97
C PHE A 221 -2.13 -9.91 -23.94
N GLU A 222 -1.27 -10.24 -24.90
CA GLU A 222 0.08 -9.67 -25.02
C GLU A 222 0.01 -8.16 -25.25
N GLU A 223 -0.86 -7.69 -26.14
CA GLU A 223 -1.08 -6.26 -26.38
C GLU A 223 -1.52 -5.53 -25.10
N VAL A 224 -2.45 -6.09 -24.33
CA VAL A 224 -3.01 -5.43 -23.15
C VAL A 224 -2.03 -5.44 -21.99
N TYR A 225 -1.44 -6.60 -21.66
CA TYR A 225 -0.73 -6.83 -20.41
C TYR A 225 0.80 -6.79 -20.52
N LEU A 226 1.38 -6.99 -21.69
CA LEU A 226 2.82 -7.19 -21.86
C LEU A 226 3.48 -6.16 -22.81
N SER A 227 2.74 -5.51 -23.70
CA SER A 227 3.29 -4.55 -24.68
C SER A 227 4.01 -3.34 -24.09
N TRP A 228 3.69 -2.99 -22.84
CA TRP A 228 4.18 -1.80 -22.15
C TRP A 228 5.14 -2.13 -21.01
N VAL A 229 5.42 -3.41 -20.77
CA VAL A 229 6.23 -3.84 -19.62
C VAL A 229 6.88 -5.21 -19.83
N ASP A 230 8.17 -5.28 -19.51
CA ASP A 230 8.90 -6.54 -19.50
C ASP A 230 8.70 -7.26 -18.16
N VAL A 231 8.27 -8.53 -18.23
CA VAL A 231 8.13 -9.43 -17.06
C VAL A 231 8.72 -10.80 -17.35
N GLU A 232 9.28 -11.42 -16.32
CA GLU A 232 9.91 -12.75 -16.40
C GLU A 232 9.48 -13.61 -15.21
N ALA A 233 8.75 -14.68 -15.50
CA ALA A 233 8.35 -15.68 -14.52
C ALA A 233 7.97 -16.99 -15.23
N THR A 234 8.22 -18.12 -14.58
CA THR A 234 7.71 -19.43 -15.01
C THR A 234 6.26 -19.62 -14.55
N HIS A 235 5.92 -19.09 -13.37
CA HIS A 235 4.60 -19.18 -12.76
C HIS A 235 4.17 -17.84 -12.17
N PHE A 236 2.90 -17.49 -12.35
CA PHE A 236 2.26 -16.25 -11.91
C PHE A 236 1.31 -16.52 -10.74
N GLN A 237 1.56 -15.88 -9.60
CA GLN A 237 0.92 -16.15 -8.30
C GLN A 237 -0.34 -15.32 -8.08
N LEU A 238 -1.27 -15.34 -9.05
CA LEU A 238 -2.44 -14.44 -9.08
C LEU A 238 -3.25 -14.46 -7.78
N TYR A 239 -3.54 -15.66 -7.25
CA TYR A 239 -4.24 -15.82 -5.98
C TYR A 239 -3.53 -15.12 -4.82
N LYS A 240 -2.22 -15.38 -4.64
CA LYS A 240 -1.47 -14.77 -3.54
C LYS A 240 -1.45 -13.25 -3.66
N ARG A 241 -1.29 -12.71 -4.87
CA ARG A 241 -1.25 -11.25 -5.09
C ARG A 241 -2.59 -10.59 -4.82
N ALA A 242 -3.69 -11.17 -5.32
CA ALA A 242 -5.04 -10.65 -5.06
C ALA A 242 -5.38 -10.71 -3.57
N LYS A 243 -5.09 -11.84 -2.90
CA LYS A 243 -5.30 -12.01 -1.46
C LYS A 243 -4.50 -11.02 -0.64
N HIS A 244 -3.23 -10.78 -0.99
CA HIS A 244 -2.42 -9.72 -0.37
C HIS A 244 -3.12 -8.36 -0.51
N VAL A 245 -3.44 -7.94 -1.74
CA VAL A 245 -4.01 -6.61 -2.00
C VAL A 245 -5.32 -6.39 -1.24
N PHE A 246 -6.24 -7.36 -1.25
CA PHE A 246 -7.50 -7.22 -0.51
C PHE A 246 -7.30 -7.24 1.00
N SER A 247 -6.45 -8.13 1.52
CA SER A 247 -6.21 -8.20 2.97
C SER A 247 -5.43 -6.99 3.49
N GLU A 248 -4.52 -6.43 2.70
CA GLU A 248 -3.79 -5.21 3.05
C GLU A 248 -4.72 -3.99 3.02
N ALA A 249 -5.59 -3.88 2.02
CA ALA A 249 -6.62 -2.84 2.00
C ALA A 249 -7.55 -2.93 3.22
N LEU A 250 -7.94 -4.13 3.63
CA LEU A 250 -8.76 -4.34 4.82
C LEU A 250 -8.00 -3.93 6.09
N ARG A 251 -6.72 -4.29 6.22
CA ARG A 251 -5.87 -3.87 7.34
C ARG A 251 -5.75 -2.35 7.44
N VAL A 252 -5.69 -1.62 6.32
CA VAL A 252 -5.70 -0.16 6.31
C VAL A 252 -7.00 0.38 6.91
N LEU A 253 -8.16 -0.15 6.53
CA LEU A 253 -9.45 0.27 7.09
C LEU A 253 -9.55 -0.06 8.57
N GLN A 254 -9.10 -1.25 8.99
CA GLN A 254 -9.05 -1.66 10.39
C GLN A 254 -8.14 -0.76 11.24
N PHE A 255 -6.94 -0.43 10.73
CA PHE A 255 -6.00 0.47 11.40
C PHE A 255 -6.59 1.87 11.54
N ARG A 256 -7.20 2.40 10.46
CA ARG A 256 -7.91 3.69 10.48
C ARG A 256 -9.05 3.68 11.49
N LYS A 257 -9.88 2.64 11.48
CA LYS A 257 -11.02 2.48 12.39
C LYS A 257 -10.56 2.48 13.85
N LEU A 258 -9.48 1.76 14.15
CA LEU A 258 -8.89 1.73 15.48
C LEU A 258 -8.37 3.11 15.91
N CYS A 259 -7.74 3.87 15.01
CA CYS A 259 -7.32 5.25 15.29
C CYS A 259 -8.52 6.17 15.54
N LEU A 260 -9.58 6.07 14.72
CA LEU A 260 -10.75 6.92 14.84
C LEU A 260 -11.62 6.59 16.06
N SER A 261 -11.76 5.31 16.43
CA SER A 261 -12.57 4.90 17.59
C SER A 261 -12.02 5.45 18.89
N VAL A 262 -10.70 5.63 18.98
CA VAL A 262 -10.04 6.17 20.17
C VAL A 262 -9.83 7.68 20.10
N SER A 263 -9.85 8.29 18.91
CA SER A 263 -9.87 9.75 18.73
C SER A 263 -11.26 10.36 18.92
N GLY A 264 -12.32 9.62 18.61
CA GLY A 264 -13.72 10.08 18.70
C GLY A 264 -14.35 9.96 20.09
N SER A 265 -13.72 9.25 21.03
CA SER A 265 -14.14 9.26 22.43
C SER A 265 -13.84 10.62 23.03
N SER A 266 -14.88 11.38 23.38
CA SER A 266 -14.84 12.70 24.02
C SER A 266 -14.20 12.72 25.42
N GLU A 267 -13.73 11.58 25.91
CA GLU A 267 -12.94 11.49 27.13
C GLU A 267 -11.47 11.81 26.80
N GLU A 268 -10.98 12.93 27.34
CA GLU A 268 -9.56 13.36 27.35
C GLU A 268 -8.69 12.45 28.25
N GLY A 269 -8.92 11.13 28.20
CA GLY A 269 -8.19 10.13 28.98
C GLY A 269 -7.02 9.53 28.24
N ASP A 270 -6.10 8.97 29.03
CA ASP A 270 -5.03 8.09 28.57
C ASP A 270 -5.63 6.81 27.96
N LEU A 271 -5.07 6.37 26.84
CA LEU A 271 -5.42 5.11 26.18
C LEU A 271 -4.55 3.97 26.72
N PRO A 272 -5.10 2.75 26.85
CA PRO A 272 -4.33 1.62 27.36
C PRO A 272 -3.26 1.16 26.37
N GLU A 273 -2.21 0.51 26.88
CA GLU A 273 -1.18 -0.16 26.08
C GLU A 273 -1.77 -1.18 25.08
N SER A 274 -2.94 -1.77 25.36
CA SER A 274 -3.61 -2.69 24.43
C SER A 274 -3.86 -2.06 23.06
N THR A 275 -4.12 -0.75 22.99
CA THR A 275 -4.26 -0.03 21.72
C THR A 275 -2.99 -0.14 20.86
N LEU A 276 -1.81 -0.09 21.48
CA LEU A 276 -0.54 -0.27 20.76
C LEU A 276 -0.35 -1.72 20.30
N LYS A 277 -0.80 -2.69 21.11
CA LYS A 277 -0.75 -4.12 20.77
C LYS A 277 -1.67 -4.43 19.58
N ASP A 278 -2.85 -3.83 19.54
CA ASP A 278 -3.82 -4.00 18.45
C ASP A 278 -3.29 -3.38 17.13
N LEU A 279 -2.74 -2.16 17.18
CA LEU A 279 -2.08 -1.55 16.02
C LEU A 279 -0.86 -2.37 15.56
N GLY A 280 -0.06 -2.83 16.53
CA GLY A 280 1.12 -3.66 16.27
C GLY A 280 0.79 -5.00 15.60
N ALA A 281 -0.30 -5.65 16.02
CA ALA A 281 -0.78 -6.89 15.41
C ALA A 281 -1.16 -6.70 13.93
N LEU A 282 -1.77 -5.56 13.58
CA LEU A 282 -2.06 -5.22 12.18
C LEU A 282 -0.78 -4.99 11.36
N MET A 283 0.25 -4.39 11.96
CA MET A 283 1.56 -4.23 11.32
C MET A 283 2.25 -5.58 11.08
N ASP A 284 2.25 -6.48 12.07
CA ASP A 284 2.84 -7.81 11.94
C ASP A 284 2.09 -8.66 10.88
N ALA A 285 0.76 -8.62 10.86
CA ALA A 285 -0.04 -9.30 9.84
C ALA A 285 0.23 -8.75 8.43
N SER A 286 0.50 -7.44 8.32
CA SER A 286 0.94 -6.84 7.07
C SER A 286 2.33 -7.34 6.66
N GLN A 287 3.29 -7.44 7.58
CA GLN A 287 4.62 -8.00 7.31
C GLN A 287 4.54 -9.44 6.81
N GLU A 288 3.78 -10.29 7.49
CA GLU A 288 3.56 -11.68 7.09
C GLU A 288 2.95 -11.74 5.68
N SER A 289 1.93 -10.91 5.40
CA SER A 289 1.33 -10.84 4.07
C SER A 289 2.32 -10.37 3.00
N CYS A 290 3.19 -9.40 3.30
CA CYS A 290 4.23 -8.94 2.39
C CYS A 290 5.29 -10.04 2.12
N SER A 291 5.64 -10.83 3.14
CA SER A 291 6.59 -11.95 3.02
C SER A 291 5.98 -13.12 2.23
N GLU A 292 4.82 -13.61 2.64
CA GLU A 292 4.29 -14.91 2.20
C GLU A 292 3.35 -14.82 0.99
N LEU A 293 2.57 -13.72 0.91
CA LEU A 293 1.58 -13.54 -0.15
C LEU A 293 2.07 -12.61 -1.25
N PHE A 294 2.70 -11.49 -0.92
CA PHE A 294 3.24 -10.60 -1.93
C PHE A 294 4.67 -10.94 -2.33
N GLU A 295 5.39 -11.72 -1.51
CA GLU A 295 6.78 -12.13 -1.77
C GLU A 295 7.66 -10.91 -2.12
N CYS A 296 7.49 -9.83 -1.36
CA CYS A 296 8.26 -8.60 -1.48
C CYS A 296 9.17 -8.30 -0.29
N SER A 297 9.29 -9.22 0.68
CA SER A 297 10.31 -9.11 1.73
C SER A 297 11.69 -9.63 1.25
N CYS A 298 12.66 -9.67 2.15
CA CYS A 298 13.95 -10.34 1.97
C CYS A 298 14.45 -10.90 3.32
N PRO A 299 15.47 -11.77 3.34
CA PRO A 299 16.00 -12.34 4.59
C PRO A 299 16.40 -11.28 5.63
N GLU A 300 16.98 -10.17 5.17
CA GLU A 300 17.43 -9.07 6.00
C GLU A 300 16.26 -8.31 6.62
N LEU A 301 15.22 -8.01 5.84
CA LEU A 301 13.99 -7.37 6.34
C LEU A 301 13.28 -8.29 7.33
N ASN A 302 13.12 -9.58 7.01
CA ASN A 302 12.48 -10.56 7.90
C ASN A 302 13.23 -10.63 9.24
N ARG A 303 14.56 -10.76 9.19
CA ARG A 303 15.40 -10.76 10.39
C ARG A 303 15.28 -9.46 11.18
N LEU A 304 15.29 -8.31 10.51
CA LEU A 304 15.20 -7.01 11.17
C LEU A 304 13.83 -6.81 11.84
N THR A 305 12.74 -7.26 11.22
CA THR A 305 11.41 -7.23 11.84
C THR A 305 11.31 -8.17 13.03
N THR A 306 11.89 -9.38 12.97
CA THR A 306 11.94 -10.30 14.11
C THR A 306 12.74 -9.70 15.27
N ILE A 307 13.93 -9.17 14.99
CA ILE A 307 14.79 -8.51 15.99
C ILE A 307 14.07 -7.32 16.61
N ALA A 308 13.36 -6.50 15.82
CA ALA A 308 12.58 -5.39 16.35
C ALA A 308 11.50 -5.86 17.34
N ARG A 309 10.79 -6.96 17.02
CA ARG A 309 9.79 -7.53 17.94
C ARG A 309 10.43 -8.07 19.22
N GLU A 310 11.52 -8.80 19.11
CA GLU A 310 12.30 -9.29 20.25
C GLU A 310 12.88 -8.14 21.10
N ALA A 311 13.20 -7.00 20.46
CA ALA A 311 13.69 -5.81 21.10
C ALA A 311 12.57 -4.96 21.74
N GLY A 312 11.29 -5.34 21.67
CA GLY A 312 10.19 -4.66 22.36
C GLY A 312 9.30 -3.76 21.49
N ALA A 313 9.43 -3.79 20.15
CA ALA A 313 8.42 -3.17 19.29
C ALA A 313 7.07 -3.87 19.47
N TYR A 314 5.96 -3.15 19.45
CA TYR A 314 4.58 -3.68 19.46
C TYR A 314 4.21 -4.36 18.15
N GLY A 315 4.77 -3.90 17.04
CA GLY A 315 4.62 -4.45 15.70
C GLY A 315 5.70 -3.91 14.78
N SER A 316 6.10 -4.69 13.76
CA SER A 316 7.17 -4.29 12.84
C SER A 316 6.93 -4.83 11.44
N ARG A 317 7.10 -3.98 10.43
CA ARG A 317 6.95 -4.36 9.01
C ARG A 317 7.93 -3.64 8.11
N LEU A 318 8.19 -4.20 6.93
CA LEU A 318 8.85 -3.48 5.85
C LEU A 318 8.04 -2.24 5.45
N THR A 319 8.70 -1.23 4.88
CA THR A 319 8.05 -0.06 4.30
C THR A 319 8.68 0.29 2.96
N GLY A 320 7.90 0.87 2.06
CA GLY A 320 8.27 1.06 0.65
C GLY A 320 8.06 -0.20 -0.18
N ALA A 321 8.85 -0.35 -1.25
CA ALA A 321 8.65 -1.41 -2.25
C ALA A 321 9.03 -2.82 -1.77
N GLY A 322 9.91 -2.93 -0.77
CA GLY A 322 10.47 -4.19 -0.32
C GLY A 322 11.70 -4.65 -1.13
N TRP A 323 12.07 -5.93 -1.03
CA TRP A 323 13.30 -6.53 -1.54
C TRP A 323 14.57 -5.78 -1.09
N GLY A 324 14.55 -5.30 0.15
CA GLY A 324 15.53 -4.37 0.73
C GLY A 324 14.86 -3.09 1.21
N GLY A 325 15.66 -2.08 1.57
CA GLY A 325 15.17 -0.82 2.12
C GLY A 325 14.91 -0.90 3.62
N CYS A 326 13.80 -0.32 4.08
CA CYS A 326 13.58 -0.07 5.51
C CYS A 326 12.43 -0.89 6.10
N THR A 327 12.47 -1.04 7.42
CA THR A 327 11.35 -1.41 8.28
C THR A 327 10.85 -0.19 9.06
N VAL A 328 9.61 -0.28 9.53
CA VAL A 328 9.00 0.63 10.49
C VAL A 328 8.45 -0.18 11.66
N SER A 329 8.78 0.23 12.88
CA SER A 329 8.42 -0.46 14.11
C SER A 329 7.71 0.48 15.08
N LEU A 330 6.60 0.05 15.68
CA LEU A 330 5.89 0.80 16.72
C LEU A 330 6.54 0.51 18.08
N VAL A 331 7.11 1.50 18.76
CA VAL A 331 7.92 1.32 19.97
C VAL A 331 7.45 2.27 21.07
N ALA A 332 7.54 1.84 22.33
CA ALA A 332 7.29 2.72 23.46
C ALA A 332 8.30 3.88 23.48
N GLU A 333 7.81 5.12 23.60
CA GLU A 333 8.63 6.34 23.48
C GLU A 333 9.74 6.40 24.53
N ASN A 334 9.47 5.89 25.74
CA ASN A 334 10.43 5.84 26.84
C ASN A 334 11.48 4.72 26.72
N ASP A 335 11.38 3.82 25.73
CA ASP A 335 12.32 2.70 25.52
C ASP A 335 13.00 2.78 24.14
N VAL A 336 12.94 3.92 23.44
CA VAL A 336 13.57 4.11 22.12
C VAL A 336 15.07 3.82 22.16
N GLU A 337 15.79 4.38 23.13
CA GLU A 337 17.25 4.19 23.25
C GLU A 337 17.60 2.71 23.55
N GLY A 338 16.84 2.09 24.44
CA GLY A 338 16.99 0.67 24.77
C GLY A 338 16.71 -0.23 23.58
N PHE A 339 15.64 0.06 22.84
CA PHE A 339 15.26 -0.61 21.60
C PHE A 339 16.38 -0.52 20.56
N ILE A 340 16.88 0.68 20.26
CA ILE A 340 17.96 0.89 19.27
C ILE A 340 19.22 0.12 19.67
N SER A 341 19.59 0.16 20.95
CA SER A 341 20.75 -0.57 21.48
C SER A 341 20.61 -2.09 21.28
N ARG A 342 19.44 -2.65 21.60
CA ARG A 342 19.16 -4.08 21.39
C ARG A 342 19.17 -4.47 19.92
N VAL A 343 18.55 -3.67 19.05
CA VAL A 343 18.56 -3.90 17.59
C VAL A 343 19.98 -3.86 17.04
N LYS A 344 20.78 -2.86 17.43
CA LYS A 344 22.19 -2.75 17.03
C LYS A 344 23.01 -3.98 17.42
N ALA A 345 22.85 -4.47 18.66
CA ALA A 345 23.58 -5.64 19.13
C ALA A 345 23.18 -6.92 18.37
N ALA A 346 21.89 -7.09 18.09
CA ALA A 346 21.32 -8.29 17.49
C ALA A 346 21.47 -8.34 15.96
N TYR A 347 21.39 -7.21 15.26
CA TYR A 347 21.44 -7.13 13.81
C TYR A 347 22.88 -6.95 13.31
N PRO A 348 23.51 -7.99 12.71
CA PRO A 348 24.94 -7.96 12.42
C PRO A 348 25.42 -6.76 11.60
N PRO A 349 24.69 -6.27 10.58
CA PRO A 349 25.11 -5.09 9.82
C PRO A 349 25.26 -3.81 10.64
N TYR A 350 24.70 -3.73 11.86
CA TYR A 350 24.75 -2.53 12.70
C TYR A 350 25.87 -2.55 13.75
N ARG A 351 26.51 -3.69 14.00
CA ARG A 351 27.41 -3.87 15.16
C ARG A 351 28.55 -2.86 15.22
N ASP A 352 29.10 -2.51 14.06
CA ASP A 352 30.24 -1.59 13.94
C ASP A 352 29.82 -0.14 13.61
N LEU A 353 28.51 0.16 13.66
CA LEU A 353 27.99 1.50 13.41
C LEU A 353 27.90 2.30 14.72
N GLU A 354 28.43 3.52 14.70
CA GLU A 354 28.45 4.44 15.84
C GLU A 354 28.06 5.85 15.40
N GLY A 355 27.60 6.66 16.36
CA GLY A 355 27.31 8.08 16.17
C GLY A 355 26.37 8.32 14.97
N GLU A 356 26.76 9.27 14.11
CA GLU A 356 25.97 9.68 12.94
C GLU A 356 25.64 8.50 12.02
N ARG A 357 26.59 7.61 11.77
CA ARG A 357 26.41 6.43 10.90
C ARG A 357 25.33 5.48 11.40
N LEU A 358 25.17 5.37 12.73
CA LEU A 358 24.08 4.58 13.31
C LEU A 358 22.75 5.32 13.19
N SER A 359 22.73 6.63 13.50
CA SER A 359 21.49 7.43 13.43
C SER A 359 20.95 7.60 12.00
N GLU A 360 21.78 7.45 10.97
CA GLU A 360 21.36 7.44 9.57
C GLU A 360 20.58 6.17 9.19
N VAL A 361 20.82 5.07 9.89
CA VAL A 361 20.24 3.75 9.54
C VAL A 361 19.15 3.32 10.51
N ILE A 362 19.10 3.86 11.73
CA ILE A 362 18.03 3.59 12.68
C ILE A 362 17.71 4.84 13.51
N PHE A 363 16.46 5.30 13.46
CA PHE A 363 16.04 6.52 14.14
C PHE A 363 14.53 6.52 14.44
N ALA A 364 14.14 7.18 15.53
CA ALA A 364 12.75 7.45 15.85
C ALA A 364 12.20 8.62 15.01
N THR A 365 10.94 8.53 14.63
CA THR A 365 10.25 9.53 13.81
C THR A 365 8.81 9.77 14.29
N LYS A 366 8.33 10.99 14.09
CA LYS A 366 6.96 11.42 14.32
C LYS A 366 6.40 12.02 13.02
N PRO A 367 5.08 11.98 12.79
CA PRO A 367 4.51 12.56 11.58
C PRO A 367 4.88 14.04 11.41
N SER A 368 5.42 14.38 10.24
CA SER A 368 5.95 15.70 9.90
C SER A 368 5.12 16.40 8.81
N GLY A 369 5.35 17.70 8.63
CA GLY A 369 4.73 18.47 7.55
C GLY A 369 5.18 18.01 6.15
N GLY A 370 4.29 18.17 5.18
CA GLY A 370 4.57 17.96 3.75
C GLY A 370 5.43 19.07 3.13
N ALA A 371 5.59 19.01 1.82
CA ALA A 371 6.45 19.88 1.04
C ALA A 371 6.04 21.35 1.17
N PHE A 372 7.05 22.20 1.37
CA PHE A 372 6.90 23.65 1.46
C PHE A 372 8.02 24.33 0.67
N GLY A 373 7.76 25.55 0.20
CA GLY A 373 8.79 26.45 -0.34
C GLY A 373 9.18 27.49 0.72
N THR A 374 10.44 27.89 0.74
CA THR A 374 10.90 29.02 1.57
C THR A 374 11.31 30.14 0.65
N ALA A 375 10.68 31.31 0.81
CA ALA A 375 11.15 32.52 0.14
C ALA A 375 12.45 32.97 0.81
N ILE A 376 13.53 33.07 0.02
CA ILE A 376 14.76 33.72 0.47
C ILE A 376 14.55 35.21 0.19
N SER A 377 14.28 35.97 1.25
CA SER A 377 14.11 37.43 1.22
C SER A 377 15.44 38.15 1.11
#